data_AF-A0A926WJ29-F1
#
_entry.id   AF-A0A926WJ29-F1
#
_cell.length_a   1.000
_cell.length_b   1.000
_cell.length_c   1.000
_cell.angle_alpha   90.00
_cell.angle_beta   90.00
_cell.angle_gamma   90.00
#
_symmetry.space_group_name_H-M   'P 1'
#
loop_
_entity.id
_entity.type
_entity.pdbx_description
1 polymer ?
#
loop_
_entity_poly.entity_id
_entity_poly.type
_entity_poly.pdbx_seq_one_letter_code
_entity_poly.pdbx_strand_id
1 'polypeptide(L)'
;MSKIIYDVIQRFEVENGVPRLVSTNIEMIAGGEDLMSLAINLLEKLGFNDKFKVSRASQYIGYRLKNPTKGAKRYQLVLAQRKEGLCISIPQDILDGHILEIGYWVDIQEAPDVGFSRVGVIWVNPSKKDIFLESLPPEYWDFLQSEEITVGEIPLNQCSLNSNMPDESYSIIPNSEIIPRNEFRIESLSNNQSYLILQEDKLFPYTWQACIGSKEVLEEFLGYFAKILMEKN
;
A
#
# COMPACT_ATOMS: atom_id res chain seq x y z
N MET A 1 3.34 31.51 14.60
CA MET A 1 4.26 30.37 14.84
C MET A 1 3.47 29.30 15.59
N SER A 2 3.21 28.16 14.97
CA SER A 2 2.57 27.02 15.64
C SER A 2 3.58 26.35 16.56
N LYS A 3 3.22 26.17 17.84
CA LYS A 3 4.03 25.43 18.81
C LYS A 3 3.93 23.94 18.52
N ILE A 4 5.05 23.24 18.44
CA ILE A 4 5.10 21.77 18.33
C ILE A 4 5.29 21.18 19.73
N ILE A 5 4.44 20.24 20.10
CA ILE A 5 4.39 19.55 21.38
C ILE A 5 4.53 18.06 21.10
N TYR A 6 5.43 17.39 21.81
CA TYR A 6 5.63 15.96 21.74
C TYR A 6 5.47 15.33 23.12
N ASP A 7 4.86 14.15 23.19
CA ASP A 7 4.93 13.22 24.30
C ASP A 7 6.12 12.31 24.08
N VAL A 8 7.02 12.27 25.06
CA VAL A 8 8.19 11.39 25.03
C VAL A 8 8.03 10.33 26.10
N ILE A 9 7.78 9.09 25.68
CA ILE A 9 7.70 7.93 26.57
C ILE A 9 8.99 7.15 26.48
N GLN A 10 9.79 7.20 27.55
CA GLN A 10 11.00 6.40 27.69
C GLN A 10 10.74 5.22 28.62
N ARG A 11 11.16 4.03 28.19
CA ARG A 11 11.14 2.82 29.03
C ARG A 11 12.57 2.48 29.40
N PHE A 12 12.80 2.31 30.69
CA PHE A 12 14.07 1.87 31.23
C PHE A 12 13.89 0.50 31.86
N GLU A 13 14.87 -0.37 31.66
CA GLU A 13 15.03 -1.63 32.38
C GLU A 13 16.22 -1.47 33.31
N VAL A 14 16.08 -1.91 34.55
CA VAL A 14 17.13 -1.78 35.56
C VAL A 14 17.77 -3.15 35.76
N GLU A 15 19.00 -3.30 35.27
CA GLU A 15 19.82 -4.49 35.52
C GLU A 15 20.95 -4.12 36.47
N ASN A 16 21.09 -4.85 37.58
CA ASN A 16 22.15 -4.64 38.59
C ASN A 16 22.23 -3.19 39.12
N GLY A 17 21.08 -2.52 39.26
CA GLY A 17 21.00 -1.15 39.75
C GLY A 17 21.37 -0.07 38.72
N VAL A 18 21.67 -0.46 37.47
CA VAL A 18 21.97 0.47 36.39
C VAL A 18 20.76 0.57 35.45
N PRO A 19 20.13 1.75 35.30
CA PRO A 19 19.04 1.93 34.35
C PRO A 19 19.59 1.93 32.92
N ARG A 20 19.05 1.04 32.07
CA ARG A 20 19.29 0.97 30.64
C ARG A 20 18.04 1.42 29.90
N LEU A 21 18.19 2.38 28.98
CA LEU A 21 17.11 2.81 28.10
C LEU A 21 16.79 1.70 27.11
N VAL A 22 15.58 1.14 27.19
CA VAL A 22 15.11 0.04 26.32
C VAL A 22 14.38 0.57 25.11
N SER A 23 13.60 1.64 25.27
CA SER A 23 12.86 2.24 24.17
C SER A 23 12.57 3.71 24.43
N THR A 24 12.59 4.52 23.38
CA THR A 24 12.01 5.87 23.37
C THR A 24 10.91 5.91 22.32
N ASN A 25 9.71 6.28 22.73
CA ASN A 25 8.63 6.62 21.82
C ASN A 25 8.42 8.13 21.85
N ILE A 26 8.22 8.72 20.67
CA ILE A 26 7.89 10.12 20.52
C ILE A 26 6.54 10.16 19.81
N GLU A 27 5.53 10.74 20.45
CA GLU A 27 4.21 11.01 19.88
C GLU A 27 4.07 12.52 19.74
N MET A 28 3.68 13.03 18.58
CA MET A 28 3.39 14.46 18.44
C MET A 28 1.96 14.72 18.96
N ILE A 29 1.80 15.70 19.85
CA ILE A 29 0.53 16.03 20.52
C ILE A 29 -0.16 17.23 19.85
N ALA A 30 0.62 18.23 19.39
CA ALA A 30 0.06 19.44 18.77
C ALA A 30 1.13 20.22 18.02
N GLY A 31 0.79 20.88 16.91
CA GLY A 31 1.66 21.85 16.24
C GLY A 31 1.90 21.57 14.77
N GLY A 32 1.08 22.18 13.91
CA GLY A 32 0.97 21.74 12.51
C GLY A 32 0.24 20.41 12.48
N GLU A 33 -0.74 20.25 11.60
CA GLU A 33 -1.38 18.93 11.46
C GLU A 33 -0.34 17.98 10.86
N ASP A 34 0.27 17.12 11.67
CA ASP A 34 1.06 16.01 11.13
C ASP A 34 0.11 15.01 10.47
N LEU A 35 0.66 14.19 9.60
CA LEU A 35 -0.13 13.24 8.82
C LEU A 35 -0.88 12.26 9.73
N MET A 36 -0.29 11.89 10.88
CA MET A 36 -0.96 11.02 11.85
C MET A 36 -2.22 11.69 12.44
N SER A 37 -2.13 12.92 12.92
CA SER A 37 -3.26 13.66 13.48
C SER A 37 -4.33 13.92 12.42
N LEU A 38 -3.91 14.28 11.20
CA LEU A 38 -4.82 14.44 10.06
C LEU A 38 -5.58 13.14 9.77
N ALA A 39 -4.88 12.01 9.69
CA ALA A 39 -5.49 10.70 9.47
C ALA A 39 -6.51 10.34 10.56
N ILE A 40 -6.15 10.53 11.84
CA ILE A 40 -7.06 10.27 12.97
C ILE A 40 -8.31 11.15 12.87
N ASN A 41 -8.15 12.45 12.61
CA ASN A 41 -9.24 13.40 12.47
C ASN A 41 -10.18 13.04 11.29
N LEU A 42 -9.61 12.62 10.15
CA LEU A 42 -10.39 12.17 8.98
C LEU A 42 -11.23 10.95 9.32
N LEU A 43 -10.63 9.94 9.95
CA LEU A 43 -11.34 8.72 10.36
C LEU A 43 -12.43 9.03 11.39
N GLU A 44 -12.16 9.90 12.36
CA GLU A 44 -13.17 10.31 13.34
C GLU A 44 -14.36 11.01 12.68
N LYS A 45 -14.12 11.96 11.76
CA LYS A 45 -15.18 12.65 11.00
C LYS A 45 -16.02 11.69 10.14
N LEU A 46 -15.44 10.59 9.68
CA LEU A 46 -16.14 9.55 8.93
C LEU A 46 -16.93 8.57 9.81
N GLY A 47 -16.96 8.77 11.14
CA GLY A 47 -17.64 7.87 12.07
C GLY A 47 -16.93 6.53 12.24
N PHE A 48 -15.63 6.44 11.90
CA PHE A 48 -14.89 5.17 11.90
C PHE A 48 -14.86 4.53 13.30
N ASN A 49 -14.84 5.34 14.35
CA ASN A 49 -14.87 4.89 15.74
C ASN A 49 -16.22 4.28 16.16
N ASP A 50 -17.29 4.40 15.36
CA ASP A 50 -18.57 3.76 15.63
C ASP A 50 -18.51 2.26 15.32
N LYS A 51 -17.88 1.89 14.19
CA LYS A 51 -17.72 0.50 13.72
C LYS A 51 -16.44 -0.16 14.26
N PHE A 52 -15.36 0.62 14.41
CA PHE A 52 -14.04 0.11 14.75
C PHE A 52 -13.62 0.48 16.18
N LYS A 53 -12.87 -0.41 16.82
CA LYS A 53 -12.16 -0.19 18.09
C LYS A 53 -10.69 0.11 17.81
N VAL A 54 -10.19 1.19 18.39
CA VAL A 54 -8.79 1.60 18.31
C VAL A 54 -7.93 0.80 19.29
N SER A 55 -6.75 0.39 18.83
CA SER A 55 -5.69 -0.25 19.61
C SER A 55 -4.39 0.51 19.36
N ARG A 56 -3.86 1.18 20.39
CA ARG A 56 -2.59 1.90 20.29
C ARG A 56 -1.45 1.00 20.77
N ALA A 57 -0.46 0.80 19.91
CA ALA A 57 0.81 0.15 20.23
C ALA A 57 1.94 1.16 20.11
N SER A 58 3.12 0.83 20.62
CA SER A 58 4.30 1.71 20.61
C SER A 58 4.71 2.22 19.23
N GLN A 59 4.36 1.49 18.16
CA GLN A 59 4.84 1.76 16.81
C GLN A 59 3.72 1.97 15.77
N TYR A 60 2.45 1.83 16.17
CA TYR A 60 1.30 1.92 15.27
C TYR A 60 -0.02 2.11 16.02
N ILE A 61 -1.03 2.60 15.30
CA ILE A 61 -2.44 2.63 15.71
C ILE A 61 -3.20 1.67 14.80
N GLY A 62 -3.79 0.63 15.39
CA GLY A 62 -4.59 -0.36 14.67
C GLY A 62 -6.08 -0.19 14.93
N TYR A 63 -6.89 -0.24 13.88
CA TYR A 63 -8.35 -0.23 13.93
C TYR A 63 -8.86 -1.63 13.64
N ARG A 64 -9.66 -2.19 14.54
CA ARG A 64 -10.27 -3.52 14.42
C ARG A 64 -11.78 -3.46 14.58
N LEU A 65 -12.52 -4.35 13.95
CA LEU A 65 -13.98 -4.40 14.12
C LEU A 65 -14.34 -4.58 15.61
N LYS A 66 -15.34 -3.85 16.10
CA LYS A 66 -15.87 -4.06 17.45
C LYS A 66 -16.52 -5.44 17.60
N ASN A 67 -17.24 -5.88 16.57
CA ASN A 67 -17.94 -7.16 16.50
C ASN A 67 -17.39 -8.01 15.33
N PRO A 68 -16.19 -8.59 15.46
CA PRO A 68 -15.58 -9.35 14.39
C PRO A 68 -16.35 -10.67 14.14
N THR A 69 -16.59 -11.00 12.87
CA THR A 69 -17.02 -12.33 12.47
C THR A 69 -15.87 -13.34 12.67
N LYS A 70 -16.21 -14.64 12.72
CA LYS A 70 -15.20 -15.70 12.82
C LYS A 70 -14.26 -15.62 11.62
N GLY A 71 -12.96 -15.49 11.88
CA GLY A 71 -11.93 -15.37 10.83
C GLY A 71 -11.63 -13.94 10.39
N ALA A 72 -12.29 -12.92 10.96
CA ALA A 72 -11.96 -11.53 10.68
C ALA A 72 -10.48 -11.24 10.97
N LYS A 73 -9.82 -10.54 10.04
CA LYS A 73 -8.43 -10.12 10.22
C LYS A 73 -8.30 -9.21 11.44
N ARG A 74 -7.15 -9.30 12.12
CA ARG A 74 -6.90 -8.63 13.40
C ARG A 74 -7.13 -7.12 13.34
N TYR A 75 -6.60 -6.47 12.31
CA TYR A 75 -6.79 -5.05 12.01
C TYR A 75 -7.27 -4.88 10.57
N GLN A 76 -8.18 -3.93 10.37
CA GLN A 76 -8.76 -3.54 9.08
C GLN A 76 -8.12 -2.26 8.54
N LEU A 77 -7.44 -1.50 9.40
CA LEU A 77 -6.62 -0.35 9.05
C LEU A 77 -5.52 -0.21 10.11
N VAL A 78 -4.28 0.03 9.68
CA VAL A 78 -3.16 0.32 10.57
C VAL A 78 -2.48 1.61 10.11
N LEU A 79 -2.21 2.50 11.05
CA LEU A 79 -1.45 3.74 10.84
C LEU A 79 -0.12 3.65 11.58
N ALA A 80 0.99 3.92 10.91
CA ALA A 80 2.32 3.87 11.49
C ALA A 80 3.17 5.03 10.98
N GLN A 81 3.57 5.93 11.88
CA GLN A 81 4.53 6.98 11.52
C GLN A 81 5.92 6.35 11.32
N ARG A 82 6.53 6.63 10.17
CA ARG A 82 7.89 6.20 9.80
C ARG A 82 8.68 7.39 9.26
N LYS A 83 9.95 7.14 8.89
CA LYS A 83 10.84 8.17 8.35
C LYS A 83 10.37 8.64 6.97
N GLU A 84 9.81 7.74 6.18
CA GLU A 84 9.34 8.02 4.82
C GLU A 84 7.98 8.75 4.78
N GLY A 85 7.23 8.75 5.89
CA GLY A 85 5.90 9.35 5.98
C GLY A 85 4.97 8.60 6.93
N LEU A 86 3.67 8.81 6.76
CA LEU A 86 2.66 8.00 7.42
C LEU A 86 2.42 6.74 6.58
N CYS A 87 2.83 5.59 7.11
CA CYS A 87 2.54 4.30 6.49
C CYS A 87 1.17 3.81 6.92
N ILE A 88 0.37 3.41 5.93
CA ILE A 88 -1.01 2.97 6.08
C ILE A 88 -1.12 1.57 5.53
N SER A 89 -1.56 0.63 6.35
CA SER A 89 -1.74 -0.77 5.95
C SER A 89 -3.21 -1.15 5.94
N ILE A 90 -3.67 -1.71 4.82
CA ILE A 90 -5.06 -2.12 4.57
C ILE A 90 -5.04 -3.57 4.04
N PRO A 91 -5.98 -4.44 4.46
CA PRO A 91 -6.05 -5.82 3.97
C PRO A 91 -6.02 -5.92 2.44
N GLN A 92 -5.29 -6.92 1.93
CA GLN A 92 -5.12 -7.14 0.48
C GLN A 92 -6.48 -7.30 -0.22
N ASP A 93 -7.40 -8.08 0.35
CA ASP A 93 -8.77 -8.30 -0.16
C ASP A 93 -9.66 -7.04 -0.23
N ILE A 94 -9.24 -5.95 0.41
CA ILE A 94 -9.87 -4.63 0.28
C ILE A 94 -9.24 -3.85 -0.87
N LEU A 95 -7.94 -3.96 -1.07
CA LEU A 95 -7.18 -3.18 -2.05
C LEU A 95 -7.08 -3.82 -3.44
N ASP A 96 -7.11 -5.15 -3.56
CA ASP A 96 -6.84 -5.87 -4.81
C ASP A 96 -7.74 -5.43 -5.99
N GLY A 97 -8.98 -5.00 -5.70
CA GLY A 97 -9.90 -4.45 -6.71
C GLY A 97 -9.64 -2.99 -7.13
N HIS A 98 -8.56 -2.37 -6.64
CA HIS A 98 -8.28 -0.94 -6.78
C HIS A 98 -6.81 -0.63 -7.09
N ILE A 99 -5.99 -1.66 -7.29
CA ILE A 99 -4.54 -1.53 -7.49
C ILE A 99 -4.16 -1.99 -8.89
N LEU A 100 -3.05 -1.46 -9.38
CA LEU A 100 -2.39 -1.92 -10.58
C LEU A 100 -1.19 -2.78 -10.18
N GLU A 101 -1.20 -4.03 -10.62
CA GLU A 101 -0.11 -4.97 -10.47
C GLU A 101 0.68 -5.06 -11.76
N ILE A 102 2.00 -4.95 -11.65
CA ILE A 102 2.91 -4.96 -12.77
C ILE A 102 3.84 -6.15 -12.58
N GLY A 103 3.98 -6.96 -13.61
CA GLY A 103 4.69 -8.23 -13.52
C GLY A 103 5.16 -8.74 -14.87
N TYR A 104 5.65 -9.97 -14.88
CA TYR A 104 6.04 -10.69 -16.09
C TYR A 104 5.37 -12.05 -16.06
N TRP A 105 4.83 -12.49 -17.19
CA TRP A 105 4.58 -13.92 -17.38
C TRP A 105 5.88 -14.68 -17.21
N VAL A 106 5.87 -15.69 -16.35
CA VAL A 106 7.00 -16.59 -16.10
C VAL A 106 6.60 -18.01 -16.42
N ASP A 107 7.59 -18.88 -16.69
CA ASP A 107 7.29 -20.28 -16.96
C ASP A 107 6.75 -20.89 -15.66
N ILE A 108 5.73 -21.74 -15.78
CA ILE A 108 5.19 -22.50 -14.64
C ILE A 108 6.31 -23.34 -14.01
N GLN A 109 7.36 -23.71 -14.74
CA GLN A 109 8.53 -24.37 -14.15
C GLN A 109 9.38 -23.46 -13.25
N GLU A 110 9.41 -22.15 -13.50
CA GLU A 110 10.11 -21.18 -12.65
C GLU A 110 9.27 -20.77 -11.43
N ALA A 111 7.94 -20.77 -11.57
CA ALA A 111 7.00 -20.46 -10.52
C ALA A 111 5.77 -21.40 -10.62
N PRO A 112 5.82 -22.57 -9.95
CA PRO A 112 4.82 -23.65 -10.08
C PRO A 112 3.37 -23.22 -9.82
N ASP A 113 3.19 -22.18 -9.00
CA ASP A 113 1.89 -21.70 -8.55
C ASP A 113 1.52 -20.33 -9.12
N VAL A 114 2.44 -19.64 -9.79
CA VAL A 114 2.26 -18.24 -10.18
C VAL A 114 2.78 -18.06 -11.58
N GLY A 115 1.88 -18.14 -12.56
CA GLY A 115 2.25 -17.86 -13.94
C GLY A 115 2.68 -16.41 -14.18
N PHE A 116 2.54 -15.56 -13.18
CA PHE A 116 2.80 -14.14 -13.21
C PHE A 116 3.74 -13.73 -12.08
N SER A 117 4.95 -13.30 -12.41
CA SER A 117 5.91 -12.83 -11.43
C SER A 117 5.81 -11.31 -11.28
N ARG A 118 5.10 -10.91 -10.24
CA ARG A 118 4.88 -9.51 -9.85
C ARG A 118 6.20 -8.81 -9.51
N VAL A 119 6.41 -7.62 -10.07
CA VAL A 119 7.57 -6.74 -9.82
C VAL A 119 7.19 -5.38 -9.25
N GLY A 120 5.92 -5.01 -9.28
CA GLY A 120 5.43 -3.79 -8.67
C GLY A 120 3.93 -3.85 -8.40
N VAL A 121 3.51 -3.12 -7.36
CA VAL A 121 2.10 -2.92 -7.04
C VAL A 121 1.92 -1.44 -6.73
N ILE A 122 0.95 -0.81 -7.37
CA ILE A 122 0.66 0.61 -7.13
C ILE A 122 -0.83 0.85 -6.98
N TRP A 123 -1.16 1.90 -6.24
CA TRP A 123 -2.46 2.53 -6.31
C TRP A 123 -2.32 3.83 -7.11
N VAL A 124 -2.96 3.90 -8.28
CA VAL A 124 -3.03 5.13 -9.05
C VAL A 124 -4.06 6.05 -8.42
N ASN A 125 -3.64 7.28 -8.12
CA ASN A 125 -4.52 8.26 -7.51
C ASN A 125 -5.64 8.66 -8.51
N PRO A 126 -6.93 8.46 -8.17
CA PRO A 126 -8.04 8.74 -9.08
C PRO A 126 -8.08 10.20 -9.57
N SER A 127 -7.84 11.19 -8.71
CA SER A 127 -7.84 12.60 -9.11
C SER A 127 -6.65 12.99 -10.00
N LYS A 128 -5.64 12.12 -10.09
CA LYS A 128 -4.42 12.33 -10.89
C LYS A 128 -4.21 11.26 -11.95
N LYS A 129 -5.26 10.54 -12.34
CA LYS A 129 -5.21 9.50 -13.39
C LYS A 129 -4.57 10.03 -14.68
N ASP A 130 -5.03 11.19 -15.17
CA ASP A 130 -4.54 11.75 -16.43
C ASP A 130 -3.04 12.09 -16.33
N ILE A 131 -2.62 12.70 -15.21
CA ILE A 131 -1.22 13.00 -14.93
C ILE A 131 -0.39 11.72 -14.90
N PHE A 132 -0.91 10.64 -14.30
CA PHE A 132 -0.24 9.34 -14.29
C PHE A 132 0.01 8.85 -15.71
N LEU A 133 -1.04 8.78 -16.54
CA LEU A 133 -0.97 8.24 -17.89
C LEU A 133 -0.12 9.10 -18.84
N GLU A 134 -0.21 10.43 -18.75
CA GLU A 134 0.54 11.37 -19.60
C GLU A 134 2.04 11.44 -19.26
N SER A 135 2.42 11.06 -18.04
CA SER A 135 3.83 11.12 -17.58
C SER A 135 4.55 9.77 -17.58
N LEU A 136 3.92 8.74 -18.16
CA LEU A 136 4.57 7.46 -18.40
C LEU A 136 5.75 7.65 -19.38
N PRO A 137 6.86 6.92 -19.20
CA PRO A 137 7.89 6.80 -20.21
C PRO A 137 7.32 6.20 -21.52
N PRO A 138 7.83 6.61 -22.70
CA PRO A 138 7.30 6.18 -24.00
C PRO A 138 7.15 4.67 -24.17
N GLU A 139 8.05 3.89 -23.57
CA GLU A 139 8.02 2.43 -23.61
C GLU A 139 6.75 1.81 -22.99
N TYR A 140 6.02 2.54 -22.13
CA TYR A 140 4.78 2.05 -21.52
C TYR A 140 3.50 2.56 -22.20
N TRP A 141 3.60 3.49 -23.17
CA TRP A 141 2.44 4.15 -23.77
C TRP A 141 1.49 3.18 -24.47
N ASP A 142 2.05 2.20 -25.20
CA ASP A 142 1.26 1.24 -25.96
C ASP A 142 0.41 0.32 -25.07
N PHE A 143 0.75 0.17 -23.78
CA PHE A 143 0.06 -0.73 -22.85
C PHE A 143 -0.82 -0.01 -21.84
N LEU A 144 -0.27 1.03 -21.20
CA LEU A 144 -0.94 1.71 -20.09
C LEU A 144 -1.79 2.88 -20.59
N GLN A 145 -1.25 3.67 -21.51
CA GLN A 145 -1.88 4.92 -21.93
C GLN A 145 -2.96 4.67 -22.97
N SER A 146 -2.70 3.82 -23.97
CA SER A 146 -3.65 3.51 -25.05
C SER A 146 -4.93 2.81 -24.53
N GLU A 147 -4.78 1.95 -23.51
CA GLU A 147 -5.87 1.19 -22.89
C GLU A 147 -6.42 1.86 -21.62
N GLU A 148 -5.82 2.99 -21.21
CA GLU A 148 -6.14 3.74 -19.98
C GLU A 148 -6.19 2.89 -18.69
N ILE A 149 -5.35 1.85 -18.60
CA ILE A 149 -5.40 0.88 -17.50
C ILE A 149 -4.70 1.46 -16.26
N THR A 150 -5.44 1.51 -15.15
CA THR A 150 -4.94 1.94 -13.84
C THR A 150 -5.28 0.99 -12.69
N VAL A 151 -5.94 -0.13 -12.99
CA VAL A 151 -6.33 -1.19 -12.05
C VAL A 151 -6.25 -2.53 -12.77
N GLY A 152 -5.85 -3.60 -12.08
CA GLY A 152 -5.73 -4.95 -12.61
C GLY A 152 -4.29 -5.39 -12.76
N GLU A 153 -4.06 -6.43 -13.57
CA GLU A 153 -2.73 -6.99 -13.80
C GLU A 153 -2.22 -6.61 -15.17
N ILE A 154 -0.97 -6.17 -15.23
CA ILE A 154 -0.29 -5.81 -16.48
C ILE A 154 1.03 -6.56 -16.60
N PRO A 155 1.14 -7.43 -17.59
CA PRO A 155 2.39 -8.09 -17.91
C PRO A 155 3.29 -7.19 -18.76
N LEU A 156 4.58 -7.16 -18.42
CA LEU A 156 5.63 -6.45 -19.15
C LEU A 156 6.29 -7.32 -20.23
N ASN A 157 5.68 -8.45 -20.55
CA ASN A 157 6.04 -9.35 -21.63
C ASN A 157 4.78 -10.04 -22.17
N GLN A 158 4.90 -10.75 -23.28
CA GLN A 158 3.77 -11.43 -23.91
C GLN A 158 3.85 -12.94 -23.72
N CYS A 159 2.67 -13.56 -23.64
CA CYS A 159 2.52 -15.00 -23.70
C CYS A 159 1.57 -15.39 -24.84
N SER A 160 1.78 -16.56 -25.43
CA SER A 160 0.83 -17.20 -26.35
C SER A 160 0.11 -18.34 -25.64
N LEU A 161 -1.21 -18.39 -25.78
CA LEU A 161 -1.99 -19.55 -25.35
C LEU A 161 -1.69 -20.73 -26.27
N ASN A 162 -1.37 -21.88 -25.68
CA ASN A 162 -1.07 -23.07 -26.43
C ASN A 162 -2.37 -23.83 -26.71
N SER A 163 -3.07 -23.44 -27.78
CA SER A 163 -4.39 -23.98 -28.16
C SER A 163 -4.44 -25.48 -28.45
N ASN A 164 -3.28 -26.14 -28.50
CA ASN A 164 -3.14 -27.57 -28.75
C ASN A 164 -3.03 -28.41 -27.47
N MET A 165 -3.05 -27.80 -26.28
CA MET A 165 -3.00 -28.50 -24.99
C MET A 165 -4.33 -28.33 -24.23
N PRO A 166 -4.83 -29.38 -23.56
CA PRO A 166 -6.12 -29.37 -22.86
C PRO A 166 -6.11 -28.57 -21.55
N ASP A 167 -4.93 -28.30 -21.00
CA ASP A 167 -4.73 -27.40 -19.87
C ASP A 167 -4.32 -26.03 -20.41
N GLU A 168 -4.77 -24.94 -19.77
CA GLU A 168 -4.50 -23.51 -20.08
C GLU A 168 -3.00 -23.15 -19.99
N SER A 169 -2.17 -23.92 -20.67
CA SER A 169 -0.74 -23.75 -20.74
C SER A 169 -0.46 -22.62 -21.73
N TYR A 170 0.25 -21.62 -21.24
CA TYR A 170 0.80 -20.55 -22.05
C TYR A 170 2.30 -20.76 -22.21
N SER A 171 2.84 -20.22 -23.30
CA SER A 171 4.28 -20.12 -23.52
C SER A 171 4.67 -18.65 -23.59
N ILE A 172 5.73 -18.26 -22.88
CA ILE A 172 6.27 -16.91 -22.99
C ILE A 172 6.81 -16.72 -24.41
N ILE A 173 6.48 -15.59 -25.03
CA ILE A 173 7.03 -15.22 -26.32
C ILE A 173 8.46 -14.71 -26.09
N PRO A 174 9.50 -15.36 -26.66
CA PRO A 174 10.88 -14.92 -26.46
C PRO A 174 11.08 -13.49 -26.98
N ASN A 175 11.88 -12.70 -26.25
CA ASN A 175 12.17 -11.28 -26.58
C ASN A 175 10.95 -10.37 -26.66
N SER A 176 9.85 -10.72 -25.97
CA SER A 176 8.65 -9.87 -25.87
C SER A 176 8.66 -8.93 -24.67
N GLU A 177 9.74 -8.92 -23.89
CA GLU A 177 9.91 -8.00 -22.76
C GLU A 177 9.90 -6.55 -23.28
N ILE A 178 8.97 -5.75 -22.76
CA ILE A 178 8.93 -4.30 -23.02
C ILE A 178 10.15 -3.64 -22.39
N ILE A 179 10.45 -4.07 -21.16
CA ILE A 179 11.61 -3.65 -20.40
C ILE A 179 12.23 -4.88 -19.74
N PRO A 180 13.56 -5.02 -19.74
CA PRO A 180 14.21 -6.13 -19.04
C PRO A 180 13.91 -6.11 -17.54
N ARG A 181 13.69 -7.29 -16.97
CA ARG A 181 13.32 -7.43 -15.55
C ARG A 181 14.29 -6.76 -14.57
N ASN A 182 15.59 -6.79 -14.89
CA ASN A 182 16.66 -6.16 -14.10
C ASN A 182 16.74 -4.64 -14.26
N GLU A 183 16.08 -4.07 -15.28
CA GLU A 183 16.04 -2.65 -15.59
C GLU A 183 14.78 -1.97 -15.05
N PHE A 184 13.68 -2.71 -14.85
CA PHE A 184 12.44 -2.18 -14.30
C PHE A 184 12.63 -1.51 -12.93
N ARG A 185 12.12 -0.28 -12.78
CA ARG A 185 12.12 0.49 -11.53
C ARG A 185 10.73 1.08 -11.31
N ILE A 186 10.02 0.58 -10.31
CA ILE A 186 8.65 1.00 -10.03
C ILE A 186 8.59 2.48 -9.60
N GLU A 187 9.66 2.99 -9.00
CA GLU A 187 9.79 4.36 -8.51
C GLU A 187 9.87 5.41 -9.61
N SER A 188 10.22 4.99 -10.83
CA SER A 188 10.34 5.86 -12.00
C SER A 188 9.25 5.59 -13.05
N LEU A 189 8.17 4.90 -12.68
CA LEU A 189 7.11 4.53 -13.62
C LEU A 189 6.38 5.74 -14.19
N SER A 190 6.13 6.76 -13.38
CA SER A 190 5.33 7.93 -13.73
C SER A 190 5.66 9.09 -12.76
N ASN A 191 4.93 10.20 -12.83
CA ASN A 191 4.97 11.25 -11.82
C ASN A 191 4.75 10.66 -10.42
N ASN A 192 5.73 10.79 -9.52
CA ASN A 192 5.69 10.19 -8.18
C ASN A 192 4.60 10.76 -7.24
N GLN A 193 3.82 11.74 -7.69
CA GLN A 193 2.67 12.27 -6.96
C GLN A 193 1.33 11.77 -7.48
N SER A 194 1.30 11.01 -8.58
CA SER A 194 0.09 10.48 -9.23
C SER A 194 -0.21 9.02 -8.85
N TYR A 195 0.69 8.34 -8.14
CA TYR A 195 0.48 6.99 -7.64
C TYR A 195 1.20 6.77 -6.30
N LEU A 196 0.82 5.70 -5.60
CA LEU A 196 1.48 5.20 -4.40
C LEU A 196 2.00 3.80 -4.65
N ILE A 197 3.24 3.53 -4.27
CA ILE A 197 3.81 2.17 -4.28
C ILE A 197 3.30 1.42 -3.06
N LEU A 198 2.83 0.19 -3.30
CA LEU A 198 2.36 -0.72 -2.29
C LEU A 198 3.39 -1.84 -2.07
N GLN A 199 3.59 -2.17 -0.80
CA GLN A 199 4.46 -3.28 -0.38
C GLN A 199 3.74 -4.11 0.67
N GLU A 200 4.13 -5.38 0.82
CA GLU A 200 3.60 -6.20 1.90
C GLU A 200 4.05 -5.65 3.26
N ASP A 201 3.11 -5.53 4.20
CA ASP A 201 3.47 -5.15 5.57
C ASP A 201 4.11 -6.34 6.31
N LYS A 202 5.37 -6.18 6.73
CA LYS A 202 6.12 -7.21 7.46
C LYS A 202 5.48 -7.60 8.80
N LEU A 203 4.78 -6.68 9.46
CA LEU A 203 4.08 -6.93 10.73
C LEU A 203 2.67 -7.47 10.50
N PHE A 204 2.06 -7.14 9.37
CA PHE A 204 0.71 -7.56 8.99
C PHE A 204 0.69 -8.12 7.56
N PRO A 205 1.20 -9.34 7.32
CA PRO A 205 1.45 -9.86 5.96
C PRO A 205 0.21 -10.00 5.07
N TYR A 206 -0.99 -9.95 5.66
CA TYR A 206 -2.26 -9.96 4.93
C TYR A 206 -2.67 -8.57 4.43
N THR A 207 -1.79 -7.56 4.54
CA THR A 207 -2.08 -6.17 4.19
C THR A 207 -1.07 -5.64 3.18
N TRP A 208 -1.55 -4.80 2.27
CA TRP A 208 -0.72 -3.88 1.51
C TRP A 208 -0.48 -2.62 2.33
N GLN A 209 0.73 -2.09 2.25
CA GLN A 209 1.15 -0.87 2.92
C GLN A 209 1.61 0.18 1.90
N ALA A 210 1.07 1.39 2.03
CA ALA A 210 1.56 2.60 1.36
C ALA A 210 2.18 3.55 2.38
N CYS A 211 3.29 4.22 2.05
CA CYS A 211 3.82 5.31 2.89
C CYS A 211 3.58 6.65 2.21
N ILE A 212 2.84 7.54 2.89
CA ILE A 212 2.35 8.79 2.32
C ILE A 212 3.04 9.96 3.01
N GLY A 213 3.60 10.87 2.21
CA GLY A 213 4.25 12.10 2.67
C GLY A 213 3.44 13.39 2.43
N SER A 214 2.37 13.34 1.64
CA SER A 214 1.52 14.49 1.27
C SER A 214 0.17 14.42 1.98
N LYS A 215 -0.31 15.59 2.42
CA LYS A 215 -1.63 15.73 3.07
C LYS A 215 -2.76 15.45 2.09
N GLU A 216 -2.64 15.99 0.90
CA GLU A 216 -3.64 15.89 -0.17
C GLU A 216 -3.83 14.42 -0.57
N VAL A 217 -2.71 13.69 -0.76
CA VAL A 217 -2.75 12.26 -1.09
C VAL A 217 -3.30 11.44 0.08
N LEU A 218 -2.98 11.82 1.33
CA LEU A 218 -3.51 11.16 2.52
C LEU A 218 -5.04 11.31 2.62
N GLU A 219 -5.54 12.53 2.43
CA GLU A 219 -6.97 12.84 2.47
C GLU A 219 -7.74 12.04 1.43
N GLU A 220 -7.21 11.94 0.21
CA GLU A 220 -7.84 11.17 -0.85
C GLU A 220 -7.79 9.66 -0.59
N PHE A 221 -6.61 9.14 -0.21
CA PHE A 221 -6.42 7.72 0.06
C PHE A 221 -7.32 7.23 1.20
N LEU A 222 -7.31 7.92 2.34
CA LEU A 222 -8.20 7.58 3.46
C LEU A 222 -9.65 7.91 3.16
N GLY A 223 -9.94 9.02 2.48
CA GLY A 223 -11.30 9.39 2.09
C GLY A 223 -11.96 8.36 1.18
N TYR A 224 -11.18 7.66 0.36
CA TYR A 224 -11.63 6.57 -0.48
C TYR A 224 -11.74 5.25 0.31
N PHE A 225 -10.63 4.76 0.87
CA PHE A 225 -10.60 3.42 1.46
C PHE A 225 -11.29 3.32 2.82
N ALA A 226 -11.35 4.39 3.62
CA ALA A 226 -12.11 4.34 4.87
C ALA A 226 -13.61 4.14 4.61
N LYS A 227 -14.16 4.69 3.53
CA LYS A 227 -15.56 4.44 3.15
C LYS A 227 -15.77 2.98 2.78
N ILE A 228 -14.89 2.42 1.95
CA ILE A 228 -14.94 1.00 1.57
C ILE A 228 -14.88 0.10 2.81
N LEU A 229 -13.99 0.41 3.76
CA LEU A 229 -13.87 -0.32 5.03
C LEU A 229 -15.12 -0.18 5.92
N MET A 230 -15.81 0.96 5.86
CA MET A 230 -17.07 1.17 6.58
C MET A 230 -18.25 0.42 5.94
N GLU A 231 -18.20 0.16 4.63
CA GLU A 231 -19.24 -0.55 3.86
C GLU A 231 -19.04 -2.07 3.83
N LYS A 232 -17.81 -2.56 3.62
CA LYS A 232 -17.46 -3.97 3.79
C LYS A 232 -17.42 -4.29 5.30
N ASN A 233 -17.99 -5.41 5.73
CA ASN A 233 -18.15 -5.88 7.14
C ASN A 233 -19.31 -5.24 7.92
#